data_AF-A0A661Y186-F1
#
_entry.id   AF-A0A661Y186-F1
#
_cell.length_a   1.000
_cell.length_b   1.000
_cell.length_c   1.000
_cell.angle_alpha   90.00
_cell.angle_beta   90.00
_cell.angle_gamma   90.00
#
_symmetry.space_group_name_H-M   'P 1'
#
loop_
_entity.id
_entity.type
_entity.pdbx_description
1 polymer ?
#
loop_
_entity_poly.entity_id
_entity_poly.type
_entity_poly.pdbx_seq_one_letter_code
_entity_poly.pdbx_strand_id
1 'polypeptide(L)' 'QVLNGKYGPYIKQGRKNYRIPKSIVPEDLTFSDCIKIIEESPAKKSRRKK' A
#
# COMPACT_ATOMS: atom_id res chain seq x y z
N GLN A 1 -5.83 -6.56 4.10
CA GLN A 1 -5.37 -7.76 3.38
C GLN A 1 -4.37 -7.34 2.31
N VAL A 2 -3.26 -8.06 2.17
CA VAL A 2 -2.27 -7.84 1.10
C VAL A 2 -2.70 -8.62 -0.14
N LEU A 3 -2.67 -8.00 -1.31
CA LEU A 3 -3.10 -8.56 -2.58
C LEU A 3 -2.09 -8.24 -3.68
N ASN A 4 -1.81 -9.23 -4.54
CA ASN A 4 -0.88 -9.07 -5.65
C ASN A 4 -1.65 -8.66 -6.91
N GLY A 5 -1.58 -7.37 -7.28
CA GLY A 5 -2.25 -6.83 -8.46
C GLY A 5 -1.33 -6.79 -9.68
N LYS A 6 -1.91 -6.48 -10.85
CA LYS A 6 -1.20 -6.33 -12.15
C LYS A 6 -0.01 -5.37 -12.10
N TYR A 7 -0.02 -4.39 -11.18
CA TYR A 7 1.02 -3.35 -11.04
C TYR A 7 1.92 -3.55 -9.81
N GLY A 8 1.79 -4.69 -9.12
CA GLY A 8 2.49 -5.03 -7.89
C GLY A 8 1.56 -5.22 -6.70
N PRO A 9 2.14 -5.58 -5.54
CA PRO A 9 1.41 -5.81 -4.31
C PRO A 9 0.77 -4.50 -3.77
N TYR A 10 -0.41 -4.65 -3.17
CA TYR A 10 -1.14 -3.56 -2.54
C TYR A 10 -1.87 -4.04 -1.28
N ILE A 11 -2.09 -3.14 -0.33
CA ILE A 11 -2.88 -3.39 0.88
C ILE A 11 -4.30 -2.89 0.62
N LYS A 12 -5.28 -3.77 0.79
CA LYS A 12 -6.71 -3.44 0.80
C LYS A 12 -7.19 -3.29 2.24
N GLN A 13 -7.70 -2.11 2.59
CA GLN A 13 -8.35 -1.80 3.85
C GLN A 13 -9.78 -1.32 3.57
N GLY A 14 -10.74 -2.24 3.59
CA GLY A 14 -12.14 -1.95 3.24
C GLY A 14 -12.27 -1.43 1.81
N ARG A 15 -12.62 -0.14 1.68
CA ARG A 15 -12.78 0.59 0.41
C ARG A 15 -11.51 1.34 -0.04
N LYS A 16 -10.46 1.38 0.79
CA LYS A 16 -9.19 2.06 0.48
C LYS A 16 -8.13 1.05 0.06
N ASN A 17 -7.29 1.48 -0.88
CA ASN A 17 -6.16 0.70 -1.37
C ASN A 17 -4.87 1.49 -1.19
N TYR A 18 -3.88 0.88 -0.56
CA TYR A 18 -2.58 1.44 -0.28
C TYR A 18 -1.53 0.67 -1.07
N ARG A 19 -0.60 1.39 -1.71
CA ARG A 19 0.43 0.76 -2.53
C ARG A 19 1.58 0.33 -1.64
N ILE A 20 2.01 -0.92 -1.76
CA ILE A 20 3.24 -1.36 -1.09
C ILE A 20 4.43 -0.88 -1.93
N PRO A 21 5.42 -0.20 -1.32
CA PRO A 21 6.67 0.15 -1.99
C PRO A 21 7.37 -1.11 -2.52
N LYS A 22 7.94 -1.05 -3.73
CA LYS A 22 8.67 -2.20 -4.32
C LYS A 22 9.91 -2.63 -3.52
N SER A 23 10.42 -1.77 -2.62
CA SER A 23 11.53 -2.09 -1.73
C SER A 23 11.13 -3.02 -0.58
N ILE A 24 9.83 -3.22 -0.34
CA ILE A 24 9.33 -4.01 0.78
C ILE A 24 8.70 -5.28 0.22
N VAL A 25 9.12 -6.43 0.75
CA VAL A 25 8.58 -7.73 0.38
C VAL A 25 7.19 -7.87 1.00
N PRO A 26 6.13 -8.06 0.20
CA PRO A 26 4.75 -8.13 0.70
C PRO A 26 4.46 -9.40 1.51
N GLU A 27 5.27 -10.45 1.34
CA GLU A 27 5.13 -11.74 2.03
C GLU A 27 5.65 -11.69 3.47
N ASP A 28 6.66 -10.86 3.74
CA ASP A 28 7.20 -10.62 5.09
C ASP A 28 6.44 -9.54 5.87
N LEU A 29 5.46 -8.87 5.24
CA LEU A 29 4.72 -7.81 5.89
C LEU A 29 3.82 -8.36 6.99
N THR A 30 4.18 -8.05 8.23
CA THR A 30 3.34 -8.34 9.38
C THR A 30 2.14 -7.36 9.43
N PHE A 31 1.15 -7.68 10.27
CA PHE A 31 0.00 -6.81 10.48
C PHE A 31 0.41 -5.39 10.95
N SER A 32 1.44 -5.30 11.81
CA SER A 32 1.96 -4.02 12.29
C SER A 32 2.56 -3.20 11.15
N ASP A 33 3.33 -3.83 10.26
CA ASP A 33 3.94 -3.16 9.12
C ASP A 33 2.90 -2.74 8.07
N CYS A 34 1.85 -3.53 7.90
CA CYS A 34 0.71 -3.12 7.08
C CYS A 34 0.05 -1.84 7.59
N ILE A 35 -0.12 -1.71 8.91
CA ILE A 35 -0.66 -0.49 9.55
C ILE A 35 0.30 0.68 9.33
N LYS A 36 1.61 0.48 9.57
CA LYS A 36 2.61 1.52 9.31
C LYS A 36 2.57 1.99 7.86
N ILE A 37 2.49 1.08 6.88
CA ILE A 37 2.39 1.45 5.46
C ILE A 37 1.09 2.20 5.17
N ILE A 38 -0.02 1.84 5.82
CA ILE A 38 -1.30 2.55 5.68
C ILE A 38 -1.21 3.98 6.24
N GLU A 39 -0.56 4.17 7.39
CA GLU A 39 -0.36 5.47 8.02
C GLU A 39 0.65 6.33 7.26
N GLU A 40 1.76 5.72 6.83
CA GLU A 40 2.88 6.38 6.17
C GLU A 40 2.63 6.62 4.69
N SER A 41 1.73 5.86 4.04
CA SER A 41 1.27 6.12 2.68
C SER A 41 0.20 7.21 2.71
N PRO A 42 0.52 8.50 2.48
CA PRO A 42 -0.52 9.51 2.31
C PRO A 42 -1.40 9.06 1.16
N ALA A 43 -2.70 8.92 1.41
CA ALA A 43 -3.70 8.72 0.37
C ALA A 43 -3.38 9.72 -0.73
N LYS A 44 -2.94 9.22 -1.91
CA LYS A 44 -2.31 10.02 -2.96
C LYS A 44 -2.97 11.40 -3.02
N LYS A 45 -2.28 12.44 -2.51
CA LYS A 45 -2.53 13.79 -3.00
C LYS A 45 -2.29 13.66 -4.49
N SER A 46 -3.37 13.63 -5.24
CA SER A 46 -3.38 13.76 -6.69
C SER A 46 -2.35 14.83 -7.02
N ARG A 47 -1.18 14.43 -7.48
CA ARG A 47 -0.22 15.35 -8.08
C ARG A 47 -0.84 15.64 -9.44
N ARG A 48 -1.81 16.55 -9.43
CA ARG A 48 -2.39 17.20 -10.60
C ARG A 48 -1.21 17.85 -11.29
N LYS A 49 -0.56 17.12 -12.21
CA LYS A 49 0.43 17.70 -13.10
C LYS A 49 -0.34 18.73 -13.93
N LYS A 50 0.11 19.97 -13.78
CA LYS A 50 -0.33 21.14 -14.54
C LYS A 50 -0.06 20.93 -16.02
#